data_AF-A0A819U4V8-F1
#
_entry.id   AF-A0A819U4V8-F1
#
_cell.length_a   1.000
_cell.length_b   1.000
_cell.length_c   1.000
_cell.angle_alpha   90.00
_cell.angle_beta   90.00
_cell.angle_gamma   90.00
#
_symmetry.space_group_name_H-M   'P 1'
#
loop_
_entity.id
_entity.type
_entity.pdbx_description
1 polymer ?
#
loop_
_entity_poly.entity_id
_entity_poly.type
_entity_poly.pdbx_seq_one_letter_code
_entity_poly.pdbx_strand_id
1 'polypeptide(L)'
;DANLSRNIPLAPFNEILGIASTNVPAYSNGNDSYTSQEYYYLYGVYMGMKWQYVEYARRCFFMRKGCVFQSVEGVADVWSQGSPYPPKNESLLIYSRSDPDMPLLDR
;
A
#
# COMPACT_ATOMS: atom_id res chain seq x y z
N ASP A 1 2.61 -34.15 -6.37
CA ASP A 1 1.34 -34.05 -7.12
C ASP A 1 1.22 -32.64 -7.69
N ALA A 2 1.82 -32.43 -8.86
CA ALA A 2 1.75 -31.17 -9.61
C ALA A 2 0.60 -31.27 -10.63
N ASN A 3 0.01 -30.12 -10.99
CA ASN A 3 -1.07 -29.93 -11.97
C ASN A 3 -2.50 -29.85 -11.41
N LEU A 4 -2.68 -29.06 -10.35
CA LEU A 4 -3.86 -28.21 -10.29
C LEU A 4 -3.49 -26.83 -10.83
N SER A 5 -3.23 -26.77 -12.14
CA SER A 5 -3.35 -25.52 -12.90
C SER A 5 -4.83 -25.16 -12.87
N ARG A 6 -5.29 -24.58 -11.75
CA ARG A 6 -6.62 -23.99 -11.73
C ARG A 6 -6.52 -22.80 -12.67
N ASN A 7 -7.20 -22.89 -13.81
CA ASN A 7 -7.66 -21.74 -14.59
C ASN A 7 -8.59 -20.90 -13.69
N ILE A 8 -8.05 -20.31 -12.62
CA ILE A 8 -8.73 -19.27 -11.88
C ILE A 8 -8.65 -18.06 -12.80
N PRO A 9 -9.79 -17.56 -13.32
CA PRO A 9 -9.77 -16.33 -14.09
C PRO A 9 -9.15 -15.25 -13.20
N LEU A 10 -8.11 -14.61 -13.72
CA LEU A 10 -7.46 -13.50 -13.05
C LEU A 10 -8.48 -12.39 -12.82
N ALA A 11 -8.53 -11.87 -11.60
CA ALA A 11 -9.37 -10.73 -11.27
C ALA A 11 -8.95 -9.52 -12.12
N PRO A 12 -9.88 -8.85 -12.82
CA PRO A 12 -9.63 -7.59 -13.53
C PRO A 12 -8.82 -6.57 -12.72
N PHE A 13 -7.99 -5.78 -13.42
CA PHE A 13 -7.30 -4.64 -12.82
C PHE A 13 -8.31 -3.71 -12.11
N ASN A 14 -7.91 -3.18 -10.94
CA ASN A 14 -8.75 -2.39 -10.01
C ASN A 14 -9.81 -3.16 -9.21
N GLU A 15 -9.97 -4.48 -9.38
CA GLU A 15 -10.90 -5.24 -8.55
C GLU A 15 -10.37 -5.41 -7.12
N ILE A 16 -11.23 -5.26 -6.10
CA ILE A 16 -10.84 -5.51 -4.71
C ILE A 16 -10.77 -7.03 -4.47
N LEU A 17 -9.57 -7.51 -4.16
CA LEU A 17 -9.32 -8.92 -3.84
C LEU A 17 -9.58 -9.24 -2.37
N GLY A 18 -9.50 -8.22 -1.51
CA GLY A 18 -9.70 -8.36 -0.08
C GLY A 18 -9.39 -7.07 0.65
N ILE A 19 -9.61 -7.08 1.96
CA ILE A 19 -9.39 -5.92 2.83
C ILE A 19 -8.56 -6.40 4.02
N ALA A 20 -7.36 -5.85 4.18
CA ALA A 20 -6.55 -6.12 5.37
C ALA A 20 -7.15 -5.42 6.60
N SER A 21 -6.73 -5.87 7.79
CA SER A 21 -7.06 -5.18 9.04
C SER A 21 -6.75 -3.68 8.93
N THR A 22 -7.56 -2.83 9.55
CA THR A 22 -7.59 -1.35 9.37
C THR A 22 -8.15 -0.84 8.04
N ASN A 23 -9.05 -1.59 7.38
CA ASN A 23 -9.79 -1.16 6.17
C ASN A 23 -8.89 -0.77 4.98
N VAL A 24 -7.80 -1.51 4.76
CA VAL A 24 -6.88 -1.27 3.64
C VAL A 24 -7.19 -2.26 2.51
N PRO A 25 -7.87 -1.84 1.42
CA PRO A 25 -8.21 -2.75 0.32
C PRO A 25 -6.97 -3.14 -0.49
N ALA A 26 -6.85 -4.42 -0.82
CA ALA A 26 -5.91 -4.94 -1.80
C ALA A 26 -6.60 -5.01 -3.16
N TYR A 27 -6.05 -4.31 -4.14
CA TYR A 27 -6.60 -4.27 -5.49
C TYR A 27 -5.79 -5.20 -6.40
N SER A 28 -6.48 -5.80 -7.36
CA SER A 28 -5.85 -6.63 -8.39
C SER A 28 -5.00 -5.75 -9.32
N ASN A 29 -3.76 -6.19 -9.55
CA ASN A 29 -2.91 -5.68 -10.61
C ASN A 29 -3.20 -6.36 -11.96
N GLY A 30 -4.26 -7.15 -12.09
CA GLY A 30 -4.60 -7.92 -13.29
C GLY A 30 -3.74 -9.18 -13.44
N ASN A 31 -2.43 -9.02 -13.69
CA ASN A 31 -1.49 -10.14 -13.78
C ASN A 31 -0.07 -9.71 -13.33
N ASP A 32 0.82 -10.69 -13.17
CA ASP A 32 2.18 -10.50 -12.65
C ASP A 32 3.09 -9.66 -13.57
N SER A 33 2.78 -9.55 -14.86
CA SER A 33 3.53 -8.76 -15.83
C SER A 33 2.89 -7.38 -16.13
N TYR A 34 1.73 -7.08 -15.54
CA TYR A 34 1.01 -5.86 -15.82
C TYR A 34 1.62 -4.66 -15.08
N THR A 35 1.74 -3.55 -15.81
CA THR A 35 2.26 -2.28 -15.29
C THR A 35 1.33 -1.17 -15.74
N SER A 36 0.62 -0.53 -14.81
CA SER A 36 -0.44 0.43 -15.14
C SER A 36 0.07 1.78 -15.67
N GLN A 37 1.29 2.19 -15.29
CA GLN A 37 1.76 3.58 -15.43
C GLN A 37 0.84 4.62 -14.74
N GLU A 38 -0.06 4.16 -13.86
CA GLU A 38 -0.93 5.00 -13.06
C GLU A 38 -0.42 5.05 -11.62
N TYR A 39 -0.32 6.25 -11.06
CA TYR A 39 0.12 6.46 -9.70
C TYR A 39 -1.06 6.66 -8.75
N TYR A 40 -0.94 6.10 -7.55
CA TYR A 40 -1.90 6.29 -6.48
C TYR A 40 -1.36 7.26 -5.43
N TYR A 41 -2.22 8.20 -5.03
CA TYR A 41 -1.96 9.16 -3.98
C TYR A 41 -3.08 9.06 -2.94
N LEU A 42 -2.71 8.98 -1.67
CA LEU A 42 -3.66 9.01 -0.56
C LEU A 42 -3.39 10.26 0.27
N TYR A 43 -4.39 11.13 0.38
CA TYR A 43 -4.27 12.46 1.01
C TYR A 43 -3.07 13.28 0.49
N GLY A 44 -2.81 13.19 -0.82
CA GLY A 44 -1.68 13.88 -1.47
C GLY A 44 -0.32 13.23 -1.23
N VAL A 45 -0.23 12.10 -0.52
CA VAL A 45 1.02 11.32 -0.38
C VAL A 45 1.11 10.29 -1.48
N TYR A 46 2.24 10.27 -2.17
CA TYR A 46 2.56 9.23 -3.13
C TYR A 46 2.62 7.85 -2.45
N MET A 47 1.70 6.96 -2.84
CA MET A 47 1.69 5.59 -2.36
C MET A 47 2.47 4.68 -3.28
N GLY A 48 2.46 4.91 -4.59
CA GLY A 48 3.14 4.05 -5.56
C GLY A 48 2.37 3.92 -6.86
N MET A 49 2.85 3.07 -7.76
CA MET A 49 2.11 2.69 -8.97
C MET A 49 1.00 1.69 -8.63
N LYS A 50 -0.22 1.92 -9.13
CA LYS A 50 -1.33 0.99 -8.99
C LYS A 50 -1.02 -0.33 -9.72
N TRP A 51 -1.27 -1.51 -9.17
CA TRP A 51 -1.45 -1.87 -7.76
C TRP A 51 -0.29 -2.76 -7.35
N GLN A 52 0.91 -2.21 -7.48
CA GLN A 52 2.15 -2.92 -7.23
C GLN A 52 2.31 -3.18 -5.73
N TYR A 53 3.09 -4.21 -5.38
CA TYR A 53 3.31 -4.57 -3.98
C TYR A 53 3.89 -3.40 -3.16
N VAL A 54 4.74 -2.56 -3.78
CA VAL A 54 5.33 -1.37 -3.14
C VAL A 54 4.26 -0.36 -2.75
N GLU A 55 3.26 -0.16 -3.63
CA GLU A 55 2.11 0.71 -3.35
C GLU A 55 1.35 0.20 -2.14
N TYR A 56 0.99 -1.09 -2.17
CA TYR A 56 0.19 -1.69 -1.12
C TYR A 56 0.91 -1.65 0.23
N ALA A 57 2.21 -1.97 0.26
CA ALA A 57 3.03 -1.90 1.46
C ALA A 57 3.11 -0.48 2.02
N ARG A 58 3.37 0.53 1.17
CA ARG A 58 3.45 1.93 1.62
C ARG A 58 2.13 2.41 2.19
N ARG A 59 1.01 2.07 1.54
CA ARG A 59 -0.33 2.40 2.02
C ARG A 59 -0.69 1.72 3.34
N CYS A 60 -0.30 0.45 3.52
CA CYS A 60 -0.49 -0.24 4.79
C CYS A 60 0.27 0.42 5.93
N PHE A 61 1.54 0.80 5.71
CA PHE A 61 2.35 1.51 6.70
C PHE A 61 1.76 2.88 7.02
N PHE A 62 1.35 3.63 6.00
CA PHE A 62 0.80 4.95 6.17
C PHE A 62 -0.50 4.93 6.99
N MET A 63 -1.43 4.03 6.66
CA MET A 63 -2.72 3.91 7.39
C MET A 63 -2.55 3.43 8.83
N ARG A 64 -1.56 2.57 9.12
CA ARG A 64 -1.38 1.97 10.45
C ARG A 64 -0.44 2.73 11.38
N LYS A 65 0.52 3.47 10.81
CA LYS A 65 1.64 4.06 11.55
C LYS A 65 1.89 5.52 11.20
N GLY A 66 1.19 6.10 10.23
CA GLY A 66 1.42 7.48 9.79
C GLY A 66 2.76 7.70 9.08
N CYS A 67 3.48 6.63 8.71
CA CYS A 67 4.81 6.69 8.11
C CYS A 67 4.83 6.07 6.71
N VAL A 68 5.81 6.46 5.92
CA VAL A 68 6.14 5.86 4.62
C VAL A 68 7.60 5.42 4.60
N PHE A 69 7.95 4.57 3.65
CA PHE A 69 9.33 4.24 3.31
C PHE A 69 9.66 4.77 1.90
N GLN A 70 10.95 4.91 1.62
CA GLN A 70 11.43 5.53 0.38
C GLN A 70 11.04 4.68 -0.84
N SER A 71 10.92 5.33 -2.00
CA SER A 71 10.65 4.62 -3.25
C SER A 71 11.77 3.63 -3.53
N VAL A 72 11.39 2.39 -3.79
CA VAL A 72 12.27 1.29 -4.21
C VAL A 72 11.86 0.86 -5.62
N GLU A 73 12.83 0.49 -6.44
CA GLU A 73 12.54 -0.12 -7.74
C GLU A 73 12.29 -1.64 -7.60
N GLY A 74 12.80 -2.29 -6.55
CA GLY A 74 12.62 -3.72 -6.30
C GLY A 74 12.54 -4.14 -4.83
N VAL A 75 12.18 -5.41 -4.57
CA VAL A 75 11.93 -5.95 -3.22
C VAL A 75 13.21 -5.96 -2.37
N ALA A 76 14.36 -6.18 -3.02
CA ALA A 76 15.67 -6.24 -2.37
C ALA A 76 16.04 -4.93 -1.66
N ASP A 77 15.56 -3.79 -2.19
CA ASP A 77 15.91 -2.48 -1.66
C ASP A 77 15.06 -2.07 -0.45
N VAL A 78 13.95 -2.76 -0.16
CA VAL A 78 13.12 -2.43 1.01
C VAL A 78 13.86 -2.75 2.32
N TRP A 79 14.63 -3.83 2.33
CA TRP A 79 15.38 -4.28 3.51
C TRP A 79 16.64 -3.46 3.78
N SER A 80 17.20 -2.82 2.76
CA SER A 80 18.41 -1.98 2.88
C SER A 80 18.09 -0.54 3.27
N GLN A 81 16.82 -0.16 3.24
CA GLN A 81 16.39 1.16 3.68
C GLN A 81 16.37 1.27 5.22
N GLY A 82 16.68 2.48 5.69
CA GLY A 82 16.61 2.82 7.11
C GLY A 82 15.18 2.83 7.66
N SER A 83 15.03 3.29 8.90
CA SER A 83 13.73 3.37 9.57
C SER A 83 12.68 4.13 8.74
N PRO A 84 11.41 3.68 8.70
CA PRO A 84 10.30 4.45 8.11
C PRO A 84 10.23 5.87 8.67
N TYR A 85 9.78 6.82 7.85
CA TYR A 85 9.76 8.25 8.18
C TYR A 85 8.38 8.88 7.90
N PRO A 86 8.02 9.96 8.61
CA PRO A 86 6.78 10.69 8.32
C PRO A 86 6.86 11.36 6.93
N PRO A 87 5.77 11.39 6.15
CA PRO A 87 5.79 12.03 4.84
C PRO A 87 6.14 13.52 4.95
N LYS A 88 6.98 14.01 4.02
CA LYS A 88 7.52 15.39 4.04
C LYS A 88 6.51 16.48 3.65
N ASN A 89 5.29 16.13 3.25
CA ASN A 89 4.26 17.11 2.95
C ASN A 89 3.70 17.70 4.26
N GLU A 90 3.82 19.02 4.37
CA GLU A 90 3.46 19.82 5.55
C GLU A 90 1.98 19.67 5.95
N SER A 91 1.11 19.29 5.00
CA SER A 91 -0.30 18.99 5.22
C SER A 91 -0.58 17.74 6.05
N LEU A 92 0.43 16.94 6.41
CA LEU A 92 0.29 15.70 7.21
C LEU A 92 0.96 15.79 8.58
N LEU A 93 1.54 16.94 8.92
CA LEU A 93 2.01 17.23 10.28
C LEU A 93 0.87 17.22 11.32
N ILE A 94 -0.38 17.27 10.86
CA ILE A 94 -1.58 17.06 11.68
C ILE A 94 -1.75 15.62 12.18
N TYR A 95 -1.18 14.61 11.51
CA TYR A 95 -1.27 13.21 11.97
C TYR A 95 -0.14 12.80 12.91
N SER A 96 0.95 13.57 12.99
CA SER A 96 2.15 13.20 13.76
C SER A 96 2.34 13.96 15.07
N ARG A 97 1.58 15.04 15.33
CA ARG A 97 1.72 15.86 16.55
C ARG A 97 0.53 15.85 17.50
N SER A 98 -0.57 15.19 17.16
CA SER A 98 -1.78 15.16 17.97
C SER A 98 -2.51 13.85 17.76
N ASP A 99 -2.14 12.81 18.52
CA ASP A 99 -3.09 12.02 19.32
C ASP A 99 -2.47 10.71 19.83
N PRO A 100 -2.25 10.55 21.15
CA PRO A 100 -2.17 9.23 21.77
C PRO A 100 -3.53 8.48 21.75
N ASP A 101 -4.61 9.17 21.37
CA ASP A 101 -5.99 8.68 21.26
C ASP A 101 -6.47 8.61 19.80
N MET A 102 -5.75 7.88 18.93
CA MET A 102 -6.32 7.49 17.63
C MET A 102 -7.66 6.78 17.88
N PRO A 103 -8.78 7.22 17.29
CA PRO A 103 -10.08 6.66 17.61
C PRO A 103 -10.09 5.17 17.26
N LEU A 104 -10.37 4.35 18.27
CA LEU A 104 -10.91 3.02 18.04
C LEU A 104 -12.09 3.19 17.09
N LEU A 105 -12.03 2.51 15.95
CA LEU A 105 -13.15 2.45 15.04
C LEU A 105 -14.30 1.77 15.80
N ASP A 106 -15.26 2.57 16.26
CA ASP A 106 -16.37 2.15 17.10
C ASP A 106 -17.12 0.96 16.47
N ARG A 107 -17.35 -0.07 17.28
CA ARG A 107 -18.51 -0.96 17.18
C ARG A 107 -19.14 -1.08 18.57
#